data_AF-A0A357CYK1-F1
#
_entry.id   AF-A0A357CYK1-F1
#
_cell.length_a   1.000
_cell.length_b   1.000
_cell.length_c   1.000
_cell.angle_alpha   90.00
_cell.angle_beta   90.00
_cell.angle_gamma   90.00
#
_symmetry.space_group_name_H-M   'P 1'
#
loop_
_entity.id
_entity.type
_entity.pdbx_description
1 polymer ?
#
loop_
_entity_poly.entity_id
_entity_poly.type
_entity_poly.pdbx_seq_one_letter_code
_entity_poly.pdbx_strand_id
1 'polypeptide(L)'
;FGSENMSRQRMFAPSATEQDIIDFVTETVKIAGGNPCPPVVIGIGIGGTFDYSCVLAKKALCRPIGSDNGPYNELAQRILNEVNKTGVGVQGLGGKTTALAVNIDSYPTHIASIPVAVNISCHATRHASVSGLDSSLLYYHILP
;
A
#
# COMPACT_ATOMS: atom_id res chain seq x y z
N PHE A 1 10.29 5.64 8.87
CA PHE A 1 10.49 6.48 7.68
C PHE A 1 11.20 5.72 6.56
N GLY A 2 12.22 4.90 6.85
CA GLY A 2 12.95 4.15 5.80
C GLY A 2 12.07 3.34 4.83
N SER A 3 10.91 2.82 5.26
CA SER A 3 9.99 2.11 4.37
C SER A 3 9.26 3.02 3.38
N GLU A 4 8.95 4.28 3.75
CA GLU A 4 8.33 5.26 2.85
C GLU A 4 9.25 5.63 1.69
N ASN A 5 10.57 5.60 1.89
CA ASN A 5 11.55 5.83 0.82
C ASN A 5 11.52 4.74 -0.27
N MET A 6 10.83 3.63 -0.01
CA MET A 6 10.68 2.51 -0.95
C MET A 6 9.32 2.54 -1.67
N SER A 7 8.47 3.53 -1.36
CA SER A 7 7.19 3.76 -2.02
C SER A 7 7.40 4.31 -3.43
N ARG A 8 6.53 3.94 -4.37
CA ARG A 8 6.61 4.37 -5.77
C ARG A 8 5.24 4.75 -6.30
N GLN A 9 5.23 5.58 -7.33
CA GLN A 9 4.03 5.96 -8.04
C GLN A 9 4.25 5.91 -9.55
N ARG A 10 3.19 5.56 -10.28
CA ARG A 10 3.18 5.54 -11.74
C ARG A 10 1.84 6.03 -12.27
N MET A 11 1.89 6.82 -13.35
CA MET A 11 0.72 7.19 -14.14
C MET A 11 0.58 6.15 -15.25
N PHE A 12 -0.47 5.35 -15.21
CA PHE A 12 -0.74 4.37 -16.26
C PHE A 12 -1.61 4.96 -17.37
N ALA A 13 -1.45 4.41 -18.57
CA ALA A 13 -2.37 4.65 -19.67
C ALA A 13 -3.72 3.95 -19.39
N PRO A 14 -4.82 4.40 -20.02
CA PRO A 14 -6.15 3.79 -19.81
C PRO A 14 -6.24 2.33 -20.26
N SER A 15 -5.32 1.91 -21.13
CA SER A 15 -5.20 0.53 -21.61
C SER A 15 -4.44 -0.40 -20.65
N ALA A 16 -3.98 0.11 -19.51
CA ALA A 16 -3.26 -0.70 -18.54
C ALA A 16 -4.17 -1.79 -17.97
N THR A 17 -3.59 -2.98 -17.84
CA THR A 17 -4.22 -4.17 -17.33
C THR A 17 -3.95 -4.33 -15.83
N GLU A 18 -4.70 -5.22 -15.18
CA GLU A 18 -4.37 -5.63 -13.81
C GLU A 18 -2.96 -6.21 -13.70
N GLN A 19 -2.49 -6.90 -14.75
CA GLN A 19 -1.15 -7.47 -14.75
C GLN A 19 -0.08 -6.37 -14.69
N ASP A 20 -0.27 -5.24 -15.38
CA ASP A 20 0.64 -4.10 -15.32
C ASP A 20 0.76 -3.53 -13.89
N ILE A 21 -0.34 -3.55 -13.13
CA ILE A 21 -0.35 -3.12 -11.72
C ILE A 21 0.39 -4.15 -10.84
N ILE A 22 0.13 -5.45 -11.04
CA ILE A 22 0.81 -6.54 -10.32
C ILE A 22 2.32 -6.46 -10.57
N ASP A 23 2.73 -6.29 -11.81
CA ASP A 23 4.13 -6.20 -12.21
C ASP A 23 4.79 -4.97 -11.57
N PHE A 24 4.11 -3.82 -11.56
CA PHE A 24 4.60 -2.61 -10.91
C PHE A 24 4.78 -2.77 -9.40
N VAL A 25 3.86 -3.43 -8.71
CA VAL A 25 3.98 -3.69 -7.26
C VAL A 25 5.13 -4.65 -6.99
N THR A 26 5.22 -5.76 -7.73
CA THR A 26 6.28 -6.75 -7.54
C THR A 26 7.66 -6.19 -7.88
N GLU A 27 7.78 -5.38 -8.93
CA GLU A 27 8.99 -4.63 -9.27
C GLU A 27 9.40 -3.69 -8.14
N THR A 28 8.44 -2.93 -7.58
CA THR A 28 8.67 -2.02 -6.46
C THR A 28 9.21 -2.76 -5.23
N VAL A 29 8.63 -3.92 -4.90
CA VAL A 29 9.12 -4.75 -3.79
C VAL A 29 10.52 -5.33 -4.07
N LYS A 30 10.78 -5.79 -5.29
CA LYS A 30 12.11 -6.31 -5.68
C LYS A 30 13.19 -5.23 -5.58
N ILE A 31 12.90 -4.01 -6.03
CA ILE A 31 13.79 -2.86 -5.91
C ILE A 31 14.01 -2.49 -4.44
N ALA A 32 12.96 -2.54 -3.62
CA ALA A 32 13.05 -2.25 -2.20
C ALA A 32 13.93 -3.27 -1.44
N GLY A 33 13.87 -4.55 -1.83
CA GLY A 33 14.67 -5.62 -1.22
C GLY A 33 14.49 -5.70 0.29
N GLY A 34 15.59 -5.80 1.03
CA GLY A 34 15.59 -5.81 2.50
C GLY A 34 15.40 -4.44 3.16
N ASN A 35 15.45 -3.33 2.41
CA ASN A 35 15.48 -1.97 2.97
C ASN A 35 14.25 -1.61 3.84
N PRO A 36 13.01 -2.00 3.52
CA PRO A 36 11.86 -1.72 4.37
C PRO A 36 11.70 -2.75 5.49
N CYS A 37 12.73 -3.51 5.86
CA CYS A 37 12.69 -4.54 6.90
C CYS A 37 11.48 -5.48 6.76
N PRO A 38 11.35 -6.21 5.64
CA PRO A 38 10.24 -7.15 5.45
C PRO A 38 10.14 -8.16 6.61
N PRO A 39 8.93 -8.66 6.94
CA PRO A 39 7.77 -8.66 6.07
C PRO A 39 6.97 -7.35 6.10
N VAL A 40 6.58 -6.86 4.93
CA VAL A 40 5.94 -5.55 4.76
C VAL A 40 4.42 -5.64 4.72
N VAL A 41 3.75 -4.51 4.98
CA VAL A 41 2.36 -4.28 4.59
C VAL A 41 2.37 -3.30 3.43
N ILE A 42 1.59 -3.58 2.39
CA ILE A 42 1.54 -2.79 1.15
C ILE A 42 0.18 -2.11 1.04
N GLY A 43 0.19 -0.79 0.92
CA GLY A 43 -1.00 0.00 0.62
C GLY A 43 -0.95 0.47 -0.82
N ILE A 44 -2.05 0.31 -1.55
CA ILE A 44 -2.15 0.68 -2.95
C ILE A 44 -3.30 1.68 -3.10
N GLY A 45 -3.02 2.79 -3.78
CA GLY A 45 -4.01 3.78 -4.16
C GLY A 45 -4.20 3.76 -5.66
N ILE A 46 -5.43 3.54 -6.14
CA ILE A 46 -5.76 3.50 -7.57
C ILE A 46 -6.74 4.63 -7.93
N GLY A 47 -6.37 5.45 -8.90
CA GLY A 47 -7.18 6.57 -9.39
C GLY A 47 -7.04 7.85 -8.55
N GLY A 48 -7.99 8.78 -8.72
CA GLY A 48 -7.86 10.16 -8.25
C GLY A 48 -6.92 11.01 -9.10
N THR A 49 -6.31 12.02 -8.48
CA THR A 49 -5.24 12.83 -9.08
C THR A 49 -3.87 12.23 -8.74
N PHE A 50 -2.81 12.80 -9.33
CA PHE A 50 -1.43 12.44 -9.02
C PHE A 50 -1.17 12.43 -7.50
N ASP A 51 -1.42 13.51 -6.79
CA ASP A 51 -1.20 13.58 -5.35
C ASP A 51 -2.18 12.68 -4.56
N TYR A 52 -3.44 12.59 -5.00
CA TYR A 52 -4.46 11.87 -4.24
C TYR A 52 -4.26 10.35 -4.22
N SER A 53 -3.71 9.76 -5.29
CA SER A 53 -3.42 8.31 -5.26
C SER A 53 -2.43 7.94 -4.15
N CYS A 54 -1.47 8.82 -3.84
CA CYS A 54 -0.54 8.63 -2.72
C CYS A 54 -1.27 8.72 -1.35
N VAL A 55 -2.24 9.62 -1.22
CA VAL A 55 -3.09 9.72 -0.02
C VAL A 55 -3.90 8.44 0.16
N LEU A 56 -4.49 7.90 -0.91
CA LEU A 56 -5.22 6.63 -0.88
C LEU A 56 -4.32 5.47 -0.46
N ALA A 57 -3.13 5.35 -1.06
CA ALA A 57 -2.15 4.32 -0.69
C ALA A 57 -1.76 4.40 0.80
N LYS A 58 -1.60 5.63 1.32
CA LYS A 58 -1.29 5.84 2.74
C LYS A 58 -2.46 5.47 3.65
N LYS A 59 -3.70 5.81 3.27
CA LYS A 59 -4.91 5.40 3.99
C LYS A 59 -5.06 3.87 4.02
N ALA A 60 -4.79 3.21 2.89
CA ALA A 60 -4.86 1.76 2.78
C ALA A 60 -3.90 1.05 3.77
N LEU A 61 -2.72 1.62 4.03
CA LEU A 61 -1.78 1.10 5.05
C LEU A 61 -2.31 1.15 6.49
N CYS A 62 -3.22 2.07 6.80
CA CYS A 62 -3.78 2.21 8.14
C CYS A 62 -4.91 1.21 8.43
N ARG A 63 -5.32 0.42 7.43
CA ARG A 63 -6.39 -0.57 7.56
C ARG A 63 -5.84 -1.86 8.22
N PRO A 64 -6.64 -2.55 9.05
CA PRO A 64 -6.23 -3.83 9.65
C PRO A 64 -5.76 -4.85 8.61
N ILE A 65 -4.83 -5.73 9.00
CA ILE A 65 -4.43 -6.88 8.17
C ILE A 65 -5.67 -7.75 7.90
N GLY A 66 -5.84 -8.16 6.64
CA GLY A 66 -7.00 -8.97 6.21
C GLY A 66 -8.28 -8.15 5.99
N SER A 67 -8.19 -6.83 5.89
CA SER A 67 -9.33 -5.99 5.55
C SER A 67 -9.91 -6.32 4.18
N ASP A 68 -11.23 -6.16 4.05
CA ASP A 68 -11.97 -6.37 2.81
C ASP A 68 -11.67 -5.28 1.77
N ASN A 69 -11.08 -5.62 0.63
CA ASN A 69 -10.77 -4.69 -0.46
C ASN A 69 -11.95 -4.47 -1.43
N GLY A 70 -13.14 -4.99 -1.10
CA GLY A 70 -14.34 -4.88 -1.91
C GLY A 70 -14.12 -5.45 -3.32
N PRO A 71 -14.33 -4.66 -4.39
CA PRO A 71 -14.16 -5.15 -5.75
C PRO A 71 -12.71 -5.55 -6.09
N TYR A 72 -11.71 -5.14 -5.30
CA TYR A 72 -10.30 -5.44 -5.56
C TYR A 72 -9.76 -6.61 -4.74
N ASN A 73 -10.61 -7.40 -4.08
CA ASN A 73 -10.15 -8.54 -3.27
C ASN A 73 -9.31 -9.54 -4.06
N GLU A 74 -9.77 -9.93 -5.26
CA GLU A 74 -9.03 -10.88 -6.09
C GLU A 74 -7.68 -10.30 -6.53
N LEU A 75 -7.64 -9.02 -6.91
CA LEU A 75 -6.41 -8.33 -7.27
C LEU A 75 -5.44 -8.24 -6.08
N ALA A 76 -5.91 -7.85 -4.89
CA ALA A 76 -5.09 -7.77 -3.68
C ALA A 76 -4.48 -9.11 -3.31
N GLN A 77 -5.25 -10.21 -3.41
CA GLN A 77 -4.76 -11.56 -3.17
C GLN A 77 -3.73 -12.01 -4.22
N ARG A 78 -3.97 -11.71 -5.51
CA ARG A 78 -3.00 -11.99 -6.58
C ARG A 78 -1.68 -11.23 -6.35
N ILE A 79 -1.75 -9.95 -6.01
CA ILE A 79 -0.57 -9.14 -5.69
C ILE A 79 0.17 -9.72 -4.49
N LEU A 80 -0.51 -10.06 -3.40
CA LEU A 80 0.12 -10.65 -2.21
C LEU A 80 0.85 -11.95 -2.56
N ASN A 81 0.23 -12.81 -3.35
CA ASN A 81 0.82 -14.06 -3.82
C ASN A 81 2.06 -13.83 -4.68
N GLU A 82 1.99 -12.93 -5.68
CA GLU A 82 3.12 -12.64 -6.56
C GLU A 82 4.27 -11.95 -5.81
N VAL A 83 3.97 -11.05 -4.88
CA VAL A 83 4.96 -10.43 -3.99
C VAL A 83 5.69 -11.48 -3.15
N ASN A 84 4.97 -12.46 -2.60
CA ASN A 84 5.56 -13.54 -1.81
C ASN A 84 6.36 -14.55 -2.65
N LYS A 85 6.10 -14.64 -3.96
CA LYS A 85 6.91 -15.41 -4.91
C LYS A 85 8.19 -14.70 -5.37
N THR A 86 8.37 -13.41 -5.09
CA THR A 86 9.57 -12.66 -5.49
C THR A 86 10.87 -13.20 -4.88
N GLY A 87 10.78 -13.91 -3.76
CA GLY A 87 11.94 -14.47 -3.06
C GLY A 87 12.75 -13.46 -2.25
N VAL A 88 12.27 -12.23 -2.05
CA VAL A 88 12.93 -11.24 -1.16
C VAL A 88 12.95 -11.74 0.28
N GLY A 89 11.80 -12.20 0.79
CA GLY A 89 11.69 -12.81 2.11
C GLY A 89 11.94 -11.87 3.29
N VAL A 90 11.92 -12.44 4.49
CA VAL A 90 12.06 -11.68 5.75
C VAL A 90 13.44 -11.04 5.83
N GLN A 91 13.50 -9.75 6.18
CA GLN A 91 14.72 -8.93 6.21
C GLN A 91 15.51 -8.90 4.88
N GLY A 92 14.94 -9.38 3.76
CA GLY A 92 15.66 -9.53 2.49
C GLY A 92 16.61 -10.73 2.44
N LEU A 93 16.45 -11.70 3.35
CA LEU A 93 17.32 -12.88 3.47
C LEU A 93 16.82 -14.09 2.66
N GLY A 94 15.81 -13.89 1.80
CA GLY A 94 15.17 -14.97 1.07
C GLY A 94 14.02 -15.63 1.83
N GLY A 95 13.26 -16.46 1.12
CA GLY A 95 12.13 -17.22 1.67
C GLY A 95 10.81 -16.91 0.98
N LYS A 96 9.71 -17.33 1.63
CA LYS A 96 8.35 -17.33 1.05
C LYS A 96 7.47 -16.18 1.53
N THR A 97 7.94 -15.37 2.48
CA THR A 97 7.13 -14.34 3.14
C THR A 97 7.84 -13.00 3.06
N THR A 98 7.46 -12.23 2.05
CA THR A 98 7.94 -10.86 1.81
C THR A 98 6.91 -9.84 2.32
N ALA A 99 5.62 -10.12 2.16
CA ALA A 99 4.53 -9.25 2.60
C ALA A 99 3.48 -10.02 3.43
N LEU A 100 2.92 -9.34 4.42
CA LEU A 100 1.85 -9.84 5.28
C LEU A 100 0.46 -9.52 4.74
N ALA A 101 0.31 -8.35 4.12
CA ALA A 101 -0.97 -7.88 3.62
C ALA A 101 -0.80 -6.89 2.47
N VAL A 102 -1.83 -6.86 1.61
CA VAL A 102 -2.02 -5.86 0.56
C VAL A 102 -3.42 -5.27 0.76
N ASN A 103 -3.48 -3.96 0.92
CA ASN A 103 -4.74 -3.22 1.01
C ASN A 103 -4.82 -2.23 -0.16
N ILE A 104 -5.99 -2.12 -0.78
CA ILE A 104 -6.26 -1.30 -1.95
C ILE A 104 -7.42 -0.36 -1.62
N ASP A 105 -7.18 0.94 -1.79
CA ASP A 105 -8.21 1.97 -1.83
C ASP A 105 -8.24 2.57 -3.24
N SER A 106 -9.43 2.82 -3.78
CA SER A 106 -9.59 3.44 -5.09
C SER A 106 -10.48 4.66 -5.08
N TYR A 107 -10.33 5.47 -6.13
CA TYR A 107 -11.17 6.63 -6.37
C TYR A 107 -11.34 6.84 -7.88
N PRO A 108 -12.48 7.38 -8.34
CA PRO A 108 -12.65 7.74 -9.75
C PRO A 108 -11.51 8.64 -10.27
N THR A 109 -11.13 8.46 -11.53
CA THR A 109 -10.08 9.24 -12.19
C THR A 109 -10.53 9.70 -13.57
N HIS A 110 -9.81 10.65 -14.16
CA HIS A 110 -10.03 11.07 -15.54
C HIS A 110 -9.71 9.91 -16.50
N ILE A 111 -10.55 9.72 -17.53
CA ILE A 111 -10.45 8.58 -18.48
C ILE A 111 -9.10 8.49 -19.21
N ALA A 112 -8.34 9.57 -19.28
CA ALA A 112 -7.05 9.61 -19.96
C ALA A 112 -5.88 9.01 -19.16
N SER A 113 -6.02 8.76 -17.85
CA SER A 113 -4.93 8.17 -17.06
C SER A 113 -5.43 7.47 -15.80
N ILE A 114 -4.66 6.47 -15.36
CA ILE A 114 -4.88 5.74 -14.11
C ILE A 114 -3.67 5.96 -13.19
N PRO A 115 -3.72 6.94 -12.27
CA PRO A 115 -2.72 7.10 -11.22
C PRO A 115 -2.70 5.87 -10.30
N VAL A 116 -1.53 5.30 -10.07
CA VAL A 116 -1.36 4.20 -9.10
C VAL A 116 -0.16 4.48 -8.22
N ALA A 117 -0.37 4.47 -6.91
CA ALA A 117 0.67 4.60 -5.91
C ALA A 117 0.77 3.33 -5.05
N VAL A 118 2.00 2.94 -4.74
CA VAL A 118 2.35 1.82 -3.87
C VAL A 118 3.11 2.39 -2.68
N ASN A 119 2.53 2.30 -1.50
CA ASN A 119 3.14 2.72 -0.25
C ASN A 119 3.56 1.48 0.58
N ILE A 120 4.81 1.47 1.06
CA ILE A 120 5.38 0.35 1.82
C ILE A 120 5.49 0.70 3.31
N SER A 121 4.88 -0.12 4.16
CA SER A 121 5.11 -0.10 5.60
C SER A 121 5.96 -1.30 6.03
N CYS A 122 7.01 -1.03 6.81
CA CYS A 122 7.88 -2.03 7.40
C CYS A 122 7.20 -2.89 8.47
N HIS A 123 7.93 -3.87 9.03
CA HIS A 123 7.53 -4.61 10.21
C HIS A 123 7.05 -3.70 11.37
N ALA A 124 7.65 -2.51 11.55
CA ALA A 124 7.21 -1.52 12.53
C ALA A 124 6.02 -0.68 12.01
N THR A 125 4.98 -1.35 11.49
CA THR A 125 3.73 -0.71 11.08
C THR A 125 3.03 -0.16 12.32
N ARG A 126 3.18 1.16 12.53
CA ARG A 126 2.61 1.89 13.68
C ARG A 126 1.47 2.76 13.20
N HIS A 127 0.27 2.45 13.65
CA HIS A 127 -0.92 3.27 13.44
C HIS A 127 -1.82 3.14 14.67
N ALA A 128 -2.58 4.19 14.98
CA ALA A 128 -3.55 4.21 16.06
C ALA A 128 -4.84 4.86 15.52
N SER A 129 -5.98 4.29 15.87
CA SER A 129 -7.29 4.90 15.63
C SER A 129 -7.90 5.31 16.96
N VAL A 130 -8.47 6.51 16.99
CA VAL A 130 -9.27 6.98 18.12
C VAL A 130 -10.64 7.32 17.56
N SER A 131 -11.68 6.66 18.07
CA SER A 131 -13.07 6.96 17.78
C SER A 131 -13.73 7.48 19.05
N GLY A 132 -13.99 8.78 19.10
CA GLY A 132 -14.67 9.44 20.22
C GLY A 132 -15.93 10.16 19.76
N LEU A 133 -17.04 9.93 20.47
CA LEU A 133 -18.25 10.76 20.42
C LEU A 133 -18.25 11.85 21.50
N ASP A 134 -17.17 11.95 22.28
CA ASP A 134 -17.06 12.90 23.39
C ASP A 134 -16.17 14.10 23.02
N SER A 135 -16.80 15.27 22.96
CA SER A 135 -16.21 16.58 22.63
C SER A 135 -15.06 16.98 23.56
N SER A 136 -14.87 16.29 24.69
CA SER A 136 -13.81 16.56 25.67
C SER A 136 -12.40 16.12 25.21
N LEU A 137 -12.29 15.13 24.33
CA LEU A 137 -11.00 14.56 23.90
C LEU A 137 -10.33 15.33 22.74
N LEU A 138 -11.10 16.08 21.96
CA LEU A 138 -10.56 16.91 20.87
C LEU A 138 -9.74 18.10 21.38
N TYR A 139 -10.05 18.61 22.59
CA TYR A 139 -9.36 19.77 23.15
C TYR A 139 -7.93 19.48 23.64
N TYR A 140 -7.61 18.22 23.94
CA TYR A 140 -6.31 17.85 24.53
C TYR A 140 -5.18 17.66 23.51
N HIS A 141 -5.48 17.63 22.20
CA HIS A 141 -4.48 17.39 21.15
C HIS A 141 -4.14 18.63 20.29
N ILE A 142 -4.66 19.82 20.62
CA ILE A 142 -4.39 21.09 19.91
C ILE A 142 -3.26 21.92 20.58
N LEU A 143 -2.69 21.47 21.70
CA LEU A 143 -1.48 22.05 22.32
C LEU A 143 -0.48 20.91 22.52
N PRO A 144 0.70 20.93 21.87
CA PRO A 144 1.74 21.95 22.05
C PRO A 144 2.21 22.68 20.78
#